data_AF-T0FQH8-F1
#
_entry.id   AF-T0FQH8-F1
#
_cell.length_a   1.000
_cell.length_b   1.000
_cell.length_c   1.000
_cell.angle_alpha   90.00
_cell.angle_beta   90.00
_cell.angle_gamma   90.00
#
_symmetry.space_group_name_H-M   'P 1'
#
loop_
_entity.id
_entity.type
_entity.pdbx_description
1 polymer ?
#
loop_
_entity_poly.entity_id
_entity_poly.type
_entity_poly.pdbx_seq_one_letter_code
_entity_poly.pdbx_strand_id
1 'polypeptide(L)'
;MNAYRVQDQREATRWCEGVPGTGIGEVVVGLIDIKTKNYFYILPGANGLRKNFESFSRPSEVVVHYLLPGATDTSQAGGTMLLDVSYFGKQSVKLNSEPGYQKIEIQPYKEILKEMKGMKVREGETLVLVAIEIKSVIEGKENKEHTCIAEIGNFKDEAFYKKATLRD
;
A
#
# COMPACT_ATOMS: atom_id res chain seq x y z
N MET A 1 1.93 -16.76 -4.13
CA MET A 1 1.75 -15.49 -3.37
C MET A 1 1.79 -14.40 -4.42
N ASN A 2 0.79 -13.51 -4.48
CA ASN A 2 0.71 -12.49 -5.54
C ASN A 2 0.52 -11.10 -4.92
N ALA A 3 0.76 -10.06 -5.72
CA ALA A 3 0.67 -8.66 -5.30
C ALA A 3 -0.75 -8.27 -4.85
N TYR A 4 -1.80 -8.95 -5.33
CA TYR A 4 -3.20 -8.66 -4.94
C TYR A 4 -3.43 -8.74 -3.42
N ARG A 5 -2.59 -9.48 -2.68
CA ARG A 5 -2.72 -9.61 -1.23
C ARG A 5 -2.57 -8.29 -0.47
N VAL A 6 -1.89 -7.29 -1.03
CA VAL A 6 -1.79 -5.96 -0.38
C VAL A 6 -3.08 -5.15 -0.44
N GLN A 7 -4.17 -5.70 -0.98
CA GLN A 7 -5.44 -5.00 -1.10
C GLN A 7 -6.64 -5.94 -0.86
N ASP A 8 -6.41 -7.11 -0.26
CA ASP A 8 -7.45 -8.14 -0.08
C ASP A 8 -8.24 -7.99 1.24
N GLN A 9 -7.89 -6.99 2.05
CA GLN A 9 -8.54 -6.62 3.32
C GLN A 9 -8.38 -7.67 4.44
N ARG A 10 -7.35 -8.52 4.35
CA ARG A 10 -7.00 -9.57 5.32
C ARG A 10 -5.59 -9.37 5.85
N GLU A 11 -5.47 -8.92 7.11
CA GLU A 11 -4.18 -8.65 7.76
C GLU A 11 -3.23 -9.85 7.85
N ALA A 12 -3.73 -11.09 7.72
CA ALA A 12 -2.93 -12.30 7.78
C ALA A 12 -2.38 -12.73 6.41
N THR A 13 -2.88 -12.16 5.32
CA THR A 13 -2.28 -12.32 3.99
C THR A 13 -1.15 -11.31 3.85
N ARG A 14 -0.29 -11.55 2.86
CA ARG A 14 0.87 -10.71 2.61
C ARG A 14 1.37 -10.89 1.20
N TRP A 15 1.96 -9.85 0.66
CA TRP A 15 2.95 -9.94 -0.40
C TRP A 15 4.33 -9.89 0.25
N CYS A 16 5.25 -10.72 -0.25
CA CYS A 16 6.67 -10.57 0.02
C CYS A 16 7.33 -10.46 -1.33
N GLU A 17 8.41 -9.69 -1.36
CA GLU A 17 9.29 -9.59 -2.49
C GLU A 17 9.73 -10.98 -3.00
N GLY A 18 9.95 -11.09 -4.31
CA GLY A 18 10.08 -12.38 -5.00
C GLY A 18 11.48 -12.68 -5.55
N VAL A 19 12.48 -11.90 -5.18
CA VAL A 19 13.86 -12.02 -5.68
C VAL A 19 14.81 -12.39 -4.54
N PRO A 20 15.99 -12.97 -4.82
CA PRO A 20 17.00 -13.15 -3.79
C PRO A 20 17.48 -11.79 -3.26
N GLY A 21 17.45 -11.60 -1.94
CA GLY A 21 17.94 -10.41 -1.26
C GLY A 21 16.98 -9.91 -0.19
N THR A 22 17.17 -8.69 0.29
CA THR A 22 16.29 -8.09 1.30
C THR A 22 15.07 -7.37 0.70
N GLY A 23 14.84 -7.46 -0.62
CA GLY A 23 13.78 -6.74 -1.32
C GLY A 23 13.97 -5.24 -1.48
N ILE A 24 15.17 -4.69 -1.28
CA ILE A 24 15.43 -3.26 -1.53
C ILE A 24 15.33 -2.98 -3.04
N GLY A 25 14.56 -1.96 -3.40
CA GLY A 25 14.25 -1.61 -4.79
C GLY A 25 13.00 -2.30 -5.34
N GLU A 26 12.46 -3.30 -4.65
CA GLU A 26 11.22 -3.97 -5.04
C GLU A 26 10.01 -3.05 -4.81
N VAL A 27 9.01 -3.21 -5.68
CA VAL A 27 7.83 -2.35 -5.74
C VAL A 27 6.56 -3.19 -5.69
N VAL A 28 5.61 -2.79 -4.86
CA VAL A 28 4.25 -3.32 -4.88
C VAL A 28 3.24 -2.18 -4.96
N VAL A 29 2.17 -2.39 -5.74
CA VAL A 29 1.16 -1.36 -6.00
C VAL A 29 -0.12 -1.68 -5.23
N GLY A 30 -0.66 -0.67 -4.54
CA GLY A 30 -1.99 -0.69 -3.94
C GLY A 30 -2.89 0.39 -4.54
N LEU A 31 -4.20 0.20 -4.40
CA LEU A 31 -5.23 1.17 -4.78
C LEU A 31 -5.70 1.96 -3.56
N ILE A 32 -5.93 3.25 -3.72
CA ILE A 32 -6.49 4.12 -2.67
C ILE A 32 -7.56 5.05 -3.25
N ASP A 33 -8.49 5.50 -2.41
CA ASP A 33 -9.46 6.55 -2.74
C ASP A 33 -9.17 7.82 -1.93
N ILE A 34 -8.86 8.90 -2.63
CA ILE A 34 -8.44 10.16 -2.03
C ILE A 34 -9.55 11.23 -2.03
N LYS A 35 -10.78 10.90 -2.45
CA LYS A 35 -11.86 11.89 -2.61
C LYS A 35 -12.09 12.73 -1.35
N THR A 36 -12.07 12.08 -0.18
CA THR A 36 -12.30 12.73 1.12
C THR A 36 -11.17 12.50 2.12
N LYS A 37 -10.13 11.76 1.72
CA LYS A 37 -9.01 11.36 2.57
C LYS A 37 -7.70 11.80 1.92
N ASN A 38 -6.94 12.63 2.63
CA ASN A 38 -5.59 13.03 2.23
C ASN A 38 -4.51 12.04 2.71
N TYR A 39 -4.91 10.80 3.01
CA TYR A 39 -4.03 9.77 3.58
C TYR A 39 -4.46 8.37 3.17
N PHE A 40 -3.55 7.43 3.34
CA PHE A 40 -3.82 6.00 3.26
C PHE A 40 -3.09 5.23 4.36
N TYR A 41 -3.32 3.92 4.44
CA TYR A 41 -2.62 3.06 5.39
C TYR A 41 -1.76 2.03 4.65
N ILE A 42 -0.63 1.71 5.28
CA ILE A 42 0.19 0.53 4.97
C ILE A 42 0.27 -0.37 6.20
N LEU A 43 0.22 -1.68 6.02
CA LEU A 43 0.50 -2.67 7.06
C LEU A 43 1.83 -3.37 6.73
N PRO A 44 2.96 -2.90 7.27
CA PRO A 44 4.26 -3.51 6.97
C PRO A 44 4.44 -4.84 7.71
N GLY A 45 5.15 -5.77 7.06
CA GLY A 45 5.53 -7.06 7.62
C GLY A 45 4.49 -8.16 7.49
N ALA A 46 4.89 -9.36 7.90
CA ALA A 46 4.06 -10.56 7.87
C ALA A 46 3.13 -10.63 9.10
N ASN A 47 1.96 -9.98 9.02
CA ASN A 47 1.02 -9.86 10.14
C ASN A 47 0.17 -11.15 10.35
N GLY A 48 -0.76 -11.10 11.31
CA GLY A 48 -1.63 -12.21 11.73
C GLY A 48 -1.10 -12.98 12.94
N LEU A 49 0.13 -13.50 12.88
CA LEU A 49 0.80 -14.17 13.99
C LEU A 49 2.06 -13.38 14.39
N ARG A 50 2.27 -13.17 15.69
CA ARG A 50 3.45 -12.46 16.22
C ARG A 50 4.76 -13.10 15.74
N LYS A 51 4.83 -14.43 15.76
CA LYS A 51 5.98 -15.18 15.23
C LYS A 51 6.31 -14.77 13.80
N ASN A 52 5.31 -14.67 12.91
CA ASN A 52 5.55 -14.29 11.52
C ASN A 52 6.06 -12.85 11.41
N PHE A 53 5.48 -11.92 12.16
CA PHE A 53 5.89 -10.51 12.11
C PHE A 53 7.34 -10.34 12.53
N GLU A 54 7.82 -11.13 13.49
CA GLU A 54 9.19 -11.11 13.96
C GLU A 54 10.15 -11.93 13.07
N SER A 55 9.67 -13.01 12.45
CA SER A 55 10.49 -13.88 11.61
C SER A 55 10.84 -13.25 10.27
N PHE A 56 9.92 -12.52 9.63
CA PHE A 56 10.12 -11.92 8.29
C PHE A 56 10.64 -10.49 8.34
N SER A 57 11.38 -10.07 7.32
CA SER A 57 11.79 -8.67 7.17
C SER A 57 10.59 -7.78 6.85
N ARG A 58 10.69 -6.50 7.23
CA ARG A 58 9.66 -5.50 6.98
C ARG A 58 10.27 -4.15 6.57
N PRO A 59 9.60 -3.34 5.73
CA PRO A 59 10.15 -2.05 5.32
C PRO A 59 10.30 -1.09 6.51
N SER A 60 11.41 -0.37 6.58
CA SER A 60 11.63 0.75 7.52
C SER A 60 11.59 2.11 6.82
N GLU A 61 11.94 2.17 5.54
CA GLU A 61 11.82 3.34 4.70
C GLU A 61 11.30 2.93 3.34
N VAL A 62 10.35 3.72 2.83
CA VAL A 62 9.74 3.50 1.52
C VAL A 62 9.67 4.81 0.74
N VAL A 63 9.70 4.69 -0.58
CA VAL A 63 9.27 5.77 -1.48
C VAL A 63 7.88 5.41 -2.01
N VAL A 64 6.93 6.31 -1.80
CA VAL A 64 5.58 6.21 -2.33
C VAL A 64 5.54 6.95 -3.65
N HIS A 65 5.32 6.24 -4.75
CA HIS A 65 5.10 6.80 -6.08
C HIS A 65 3.60 6.88 -6.38
N TYR A 66 3.16 8.01 -6.90
CA TYR A 66 1.76 8.27 -7.25
C TYR A 66 1.55 8.10 -8.75
N LEU A 67 0.60 7.25 -9.09
CA LEU A 67 0.18 6.93 -10.45
C LEU A 67 -1.30 7.30 -10.59
N LEU A 68 -1.60 8.20 -11.52
CA LEU A 68 -2.93 8.80 -11.69
C LEU A 68 -3.63 8.21 -12.92
N PRO A 69 -4.78 7.54 -12.75
CA PRO A 69 -5.61 7.12 -13.87
C PRO A 69 -6.24 8.33 -14.56
N GLY A 70 -6.12 8.43 -15.89
CA GLY A 70 -6.81 9.44 -16.70
C GLY A 70 -8.32 9.18 -16.82
N ALA A 71 -8.75 7.92 -16.68
CA ALA A 71 -10.15 7.52 -16.58
C ALA A 71 -10.31 6.25 -15.74
N THR A 72 -11.52 6.04 -15.21
CA THR A 72 -11.90 4.79 -14.53
C THR A 72 -13.18 4.23 -15.12
N ASP A 73 -13.27 2.92 -15.26
CA ASP A 73 -14.46 2.22 -15.75
C ASP A 73 -14.71 0.92 -14.97
N THR A 74 -15.78 0.20 -15.29
CA THR A 74 -16.09 -1.12 -14.73
C THR A 74 -16.04 -2.16 -15.85
N SER A 75 -15.18 -3.17 -15.67
CA SER A 75 -15.10 -4.31 -16.58
C SER A 75 -16.41 -5.11 -16.58
N GLN A 76 -16.62 -5.93 -17.62
CA GLN A 76 -17.79 -6.82 -17.72
C GLN A 76 -17.94 -7.78 -16.52
N ALA A 77 -16.83 -8.14 -15.87
CA ALA A 77 -16.81 -8.98 -14.67
C ALA A 77 -16.98 -8.18 -13.36
N GLY A 78 -17.25 -6.87 -13.43
CA GLY A 78 -17.47 -6.00 -12.28
C GLY A 78 -16.20 -5.44 -11.62
N GLY A 79 -15.01 -5.75 -12.16
CA GLY A 79 -13.74 -5.21 -11.65
C GLY A 79 -13.49 -3.78 -12.11
N THR A 80 -12.93 -2.95 -11.23
CA THR A 80 -12.51 -1.57 -11.54
C THR A 80 -11.38 -1.56 -12.56
N MET A 81 -11.57 -0.80 -13.64
CA MET A 81 -10.59 -0.54 -14.68
C MET A 81 -9.96 0.84 -14.46
N LEU A 82 -8.64 0.91 -14.52
CA LEU A 82 -7.86 2.15 -14.44
C LEU A 82 -7.19 2.35 -15.79
N LEU A 83 -7.56 3.42 -16.48
CA LEU A 83 -7.18 3.68 -17.87
C LEU A 83 -6.23 4.88 -17.92
N ASP A 84 -5.35 4.90 -18.92
CA ASP A 84 -4.42 6.01 -19.19
C ASP A 84 -3.62 6.43 -17.95
N VAL A 85 -3.08 5.43 -17.24
CA VAL A 85 -2.33 5.65 -16.00
C VAL A 85 -1.02 6.38 -16.30
N SER A 86 -0.84 7.52 -15.63
CA SER A 86 0.34 8.39 -15.76
C SER A 86 1.09 8.53 -14.44
N TYR A 87 2.40 8.72 -14.52
CA TYR A 87 3.22 9.02 -13.34
C TYR A 87 3.09 10.49 -12.95
N PHE A 88 2.83 10.75 -11.67
CA PHE A 88 2.69 12.11 -11.15
C PHE A 88 3.90 12.57 -10.33
N GLY A 89 4.32 11.76 -9.35
CA GLY A 89 5.38 12.17 -8.42
C GLY A 89 5.59 11.16 -7.31
N LYS A 90 6.40 11.53 -6.32
CA LYS A 90 6.75 10.65 -5.21
C LYS A 90 7.00 11.38 -3.90
N GLN A 91 6.93 10.66 -2.79
CA GLN A 91 7.38 11.11 -1.47
C GLN A 91 8.14 10.00 -0.73
N SER A 92 9.04 10.37 0.17
CA SER A 92 9.74 9.41 1.04
C SER A 92 9.04 9.33 2.39
N VAL A 93 8.93 8.13 2.95
CA VAL A 93 8.24 7.88 4.22
C VAL A 93 9.08 6.94 5.07
N LYS A 94 9.37 7.37 6.29
CA LYS A 94 9.95 6.52 7.33
C LYS A 94 8.82 5.83 8.10
N LEU A 95 8.83 4.50 8.10
CA LEU A 95 7.88 3.67 8.84
C LEU A 95 8.40 3.42 10.25
N ASN A 96 7.48 3.28 11.19
CA ASN A 96 7.82 2.86 12.55
C ASN A 96 8.05 1.33 12.62
N SER A 97 8.73 0.87 13.65
CA SER A 97 9.06 -0.55 13.85
C SER A 97 7.90 -1.37 14.41
N GLU A 98 6.86 -0.71 14.91
CA GLU A 98 5.76 -1.31 15.64
C GLU A 98 4.78 -2.02 14.70
N PRO A 99 4.12 -3.09 15.17
CA PRO A 99 3.08 -3.76 14.41
C PRO A 99 1.83 -2.89 14.27
N GLY A 100 1.05 -3.17 13.23
CA GLY A 100 -0.22 -2.49 12.96
C GLY A 100 -0.17 -1.57 11.76
N TYR A 101 -1.33 -1.04 11.39
CA TYR A 101 -1.46 -0.15 10.25
C TYR A 101 -0.80 1.20 10.55
N GLN A 102 -0.01 1.67 9.61
CA GLN A 102 0.67 2.97 9.69
C GLN A 102 0.01 3.93 8.70
N LYS A 103 -0.42 5.08 9.21
CA LYS A 103 -1.05 6.14 8.42
C LYS A 103 0.02 6.91 7.65
N ILE A 104 -0.17 7.09 6.35
CA ILE A 104 0.68 7.91 5.48
C ILE A 104 -0.15 9.07 4.95
N GLU A 105 0.20 10.28 5.37
CA GLU A 105 -0.33 11.52 4.78
C GLU A 105 0.26 11.73 3.38
N ILE A 106 -0.60 12.03 2.41
CA ILE A 106 -0.23 12.30 1.03
C ILE A 106 0.18 13.76 0.94
N GLN A 107 1.49 14.02 0.88
CA GLN A 107 2.04 15.37 0.83
C GLN A 107 1.53 16.16 -0.38
N PRO A 108 1.54 15.62 -1.61
CA PRO A 108 1.06 16.35 -2.78
C PRO A 108 -0.46 16.20 -3.01
N TYR A 109 -1.26 16.07 -1.94
CA TYR A 109 -2.70 15.77 -2.05
C TYR A 109 -3.46 16.81 -2.89
N LYS A 110 -3.21 18.09 -2.65
CA LYS A 110 -3.92 19.19 -3.35
C LYS A 110 -3.52 19.25 -4.82
N GLU A 111 -2.26 18.97 -5.12
CA GLU A 111 -1.70 18.93 -6.46
C GLU A 111 -2.27 17.75 -7.25
N ILE A 112 -2.37 16.57 -6.64
CA ILE A 112 -3.03 15.39 -7.25
C ILE A 112 -4.50 15.71 -7.55
N LEU A 113 -5.26 16.28 -6.61
CA LEU A 113 -6.66 16.65 -6.85
C LEU A 113 -6.81 17.66 -7.98
N LYS A 114 -5.86 18.58 -8.12
CA LYS A 114 -5.85 19.56 -9.22
C LYS A 114 -5.58 18.87 -10.55
N GLU A 115 -4.62 17.96 -10.60
CA GLU A 115 -4.27 17.20 -11.80
C GLU A 115 -5.44 16.32 -12.26
N MET A 116 -6.13 15.69 -11.32
CA MET A 116 -7.26 14.81 -11.61
C MET A 116 -8.57 15.54 -11.90
N LYS A 117 -8.58 16.87 -11.84
CA LYS A 117 -9.79 17.67 -12.06
C LYS A 117 -10.23 17.55 -13.52
N GLY A 118 -11.45 17.07 -13.73
CA GLY A 118 -12.04 16.90 -15.07
C GLY A 118 -11.71 15.57 -15.72
N MET A 119 -10.97 14.68 -15.05
CA MET A 119 -10.84 13.29 -15.46
C MET A 119 -12.18 12.56 -15.32
N LYS A 120 -12.43 11.60 -16.23
CA LYS A 120 -13.64 10.76 -16.19
C LYS A 120 -13.45 9.67 -15.14
N VAL A 121 -13.64 10.04 -13.88
CA VAL A 121 -13.64 9.11 -12.75
C VAL A 121 -15.07 8.72 -12.38
N ARG A 122 -15.24 7.52 -11.81
CA ARG A 122 -16.53 7.05 -11.30
C ARG A 122 -17.06 8.03 -10.24
N GLU A 123 -18.34 8.35 -10.32
CA GLU A 123 -18.97 9.21 -9.31
C GLU A 123 -18.84 8.55 -7.94
N GLY A 124 -18.31 9.31 -6.97
CA GLY A 124 -18.13 8.77 -5.62
C GLY A 124 -16.68 8.59 -5.20
N GLU A 125 -15.74 8.49 -6.14
CA GLU A 125 -14.37 8.05 -5.87
C GLU A 125 -13.34 8.96 -6.56
N THR A 126 -12.12 9.01 -6.02
CA THR A 126 -10.95 9.57 -6.70
C THR A 126 -9.80 8.59 -6.50
N LEU A 127 -9.71 7.64 -7.42
CA LEU A 127 -8.83 6.50 -7.31
C LEU A 127 -7.40 6.83 -7.74
N VAL A 128 -6.44 6.50 -6.90
CA VAL A 128 -5.01 6.67 -7.15
C VAL A 128 -4.29 5.36 -6.90
N LEU A 129 -3.34 5.02 -7.76
CA LEU A 129 -2.42 3.91 -7.54
C LEU A 129 -1.21 4.44 -6.78
N VAL A 130 -0.86 3.75 -5.69
CA VAL A 130 0.36 4.01 -4.92
C VAL A 130 1.33 2.85 -5.09
N ALA A 131 2.49 3.12 -5.67
CA ALA A 131 3.57 2.15 -5.77
C ALA A 131 4.53 2.36 -4.60
N ILE A 132 4.69 1.34 -3.76
CA ILE A 132 5.56 1.35 -2.58
C ILE A 132 6.89 0.71 -2.96
N GLU A 133 7.92 1.53 -3.14
CA GLU A 133 9.31 1.10 -3.36
C GLU A 133 10.02 0.95 -2.00
N ILE A 134 10.59 -0.22 -1.74
CA ILE A 134 11.34 -0.49 -0.50
C ILE A 134 12.73 0.16 -0.59
N LYS A 135 13.07 1.05 0.35
CA LYS A 135 14.40 1.70 0.42
C LYS A 135 15.31 1.11 1.47
N SER A 136 14.74 0.75 2.62
CA SER A 136 15.45 0.05 3.70
C SER A 136 14.52 -0.85 4.47
N VAL A 137 15.11 -1.79 5.20
CA VAL A 137 14.36 -2.85 5.91
C VAL A 137 14.77 -2.95 7.37
N ILE A 138 13.87 -3.50 8.17
CA ILE A 138 14.16 -4.10 9.47
C ILE A 138 14.25 -5.60 9.21
N GLU A 139 15.43 -6.18 9.46
CA GLU A 139 15.63 -7.61 9.27
C GLU A 139 14.75 -8.44 10.21
N GLY A 140 14.16 -9.49 9.66
CA GLY A 140 13.50 -10.55 10.43
C GLY A 140 14.49 -11.42 11.20
N LYS A 141 13.97 -12.24 12.11
CA LYS A 141 14.80 -13.21 12.87
C LYS A 141 15.21 -14.43 12.04
N GLU A 142 14.35 -14.87 11.12
CA GLU A 142 14.51 -16.15 10.40
C GLU A 142 14.50 -15.96 8.87
N ASN A 143 13.49 -15.28 8.34
CA ASN A 143 13.25 -15.09 6.91
C ASN A 143 13.73 -13.70 6.48
N LYS A 144 15.04 -13.44 6.66
CA LYS A 144 15.67 -12.13 6.41
C LYS A 144 15.62 -11.69 4.95
N GLU A 145 15.69 -12.66 4.05
CA GLU A 145 15.65 -12.49 2.60
C GLU A 145 14.22 -12.27 2.05
N HIS A 146 13.25 -11.97 2.93
CA HIS A 146 11.85 -11.79 2.53
C HIS A 146 11.26 -10.60 3.24
N THR A 147 11.22 -9.46 2.53
CA THR A 147 10.53 -8.27 3.02
C THR A 147 9.07 -8.29 2.60
N CYS A 148 8.18 -8.19 3.58
CA CYS A 148 6.75 -8.36 3.36
C CYS A 148 5.94 -7.09 3.66
N ILE A 149 4.84 -6.93 2.93
CA ILE A 149 3.78 -5.94 3.18
C ILE A 149 2.45 -6.70 3.17
N ALA A 150 1.68 -6.56 4.24
CA ALA A 150 0.39 -7.21 4.36
C ALA A 150 -0.70 -6.46 3.60
N GLU A 151 -0.76 -5.13 3.74
CA GLU A 151 -1.86 -4.33 3.18
C GLU A 151 -1.44 -2.91 2.80
N ILE A 152 -2.15 -2.33 1.85
CA ILE A 152 -2.10 -0.96 1.37
C ILE A 152 -3.54 -0.55 1.02
N GLY A 153 -4.06 0.50 1.64
CA GLY A 153 -5.41 0.98 1.29
C GLY A 153 -6.01 1.95 2.28
N ASN A 154 -7.19 2.47 1.93
CA ASN A 154 -7.97 3.36 2.79
C ASN A 154 -9.50 3.22 2.63
N PHE A 155 -9.96 2.08 2.12
CA PHE A 155 -11.38 1.82 1.83
C PHE A 155 -12.23 1.46 3.06
N LYS A 156 -11.61 1.22 4.21
CA LYS A 156 -12.32 0.92 5.47
C LYS A 156 -12.42 2.15 6.38
N ASP A 157 -13.18 1.98 7.47
CA ASP A 157 -13.27 2.97 8.54
C ASP A 157 -12.02 2.97 9.43
N GLU A 158 -11.93 3.97 10.32
CA GLU A 158 -10.79 4.05 11.24
C GLU A 158 -10.70 2.86 12.21
N ALA A 159 -11.84 2.27 12.58
CA ALA A 159 -11.87 1.13 13.50
C ALA A 159 -11.14 -0.08 12.91
N PHE A 160 -11.31 -0.34 11.61
CA PHE A 160 -10.57 -1.36 10.88
C PHE A 160 -9.05 -1.12 10.94
N TYR A 161 -8.60 0.12 10.74
CA TYR A 161 -7.17 0.44 10.71
C TYR A 161 -6.54 0.57 12.10
N LYS A 162 -7.33 0.75 13.16
CA LYS A 162 -6.86 0.81 14.55
C LYS A 162 -6.91 -0.54 15.28
N LYS A 163 -7.45 -1.59 14.65
CA LYS A 163 -7.55 -2.93 15.26
C LYS A 163 -6.16 -3.55 15.45
N ALA A 164 -6.04 -4.44 16.44
CA ALA A 164 -4.85 -5.27 16.59
C ALA A 164 -4.68 -6.20 15.38
N THR A 165 -3.46 -6.26 14.83
CA THR A 165 -3.14 -7.07 13.64
C THR A 165 -2.36 -8.34 13.95
N LEU A 166 -1.97 -8.53 15.22
CA LEU A 166 -1.24 -9.68 15.70
C LEU A 166 -2.07 -10.48 16.70
N ARG A 167 -1.91 -11.78 16.62
CA ARG A 167 -2.33 -12.76 17.61
C ARG A 167 -1.09 -13.53 18.05
N ASP A 168 -1.09 -14.00 19.29
CA ASP A 168 0.01 -14.80 19.83
C ASP A 168 0.03 -16.21 19.21
#